data_AF-A0AAD0AKF9-F1
#
_entry.id   AF-A0AAD0AKF9-F1
#
_cell.length_a   1.000
_cell.length_b   1.000
_cell.length_c   1.000
_cell.angle_alpha   90.00
_cell.angle_beta   90.00
_cell.angle_gamma   90.00
#
_symmetry.space_group_name_H-M   'P 1'
#
loop_
_entity.id
_entity.type
_entity.pdbx_description
1 polymer ?
#
loop_
_entity_poly.entity_id
_entity_poly.type
_entity_poly.pdbx_seq_one_letter_code
_entity_poly.pdbx_strand_id
1 'polypeptide(L)'
;MKKLFLIFLSLFCISCTGLTAFTQHTADPTEIKKLTEKGAMELMTSQEIEDLKAGKTVTMIGFRANSRGVVLDKLTSMVNLSNNDVDKDVIAAAKLIQNNPGAIFISDNSDIFIRTIKFLGQNEDGRSIINGARFLFINNFNENRVKELAQKYNFKYSFPKLDN
;
A
#
# COMPACT_ATOMS: atom_id res chain seq x y z
N MET A 1 -11.07 24.20 57.95
CA MET A 1 -11.68 22.85 57.85
C MET A 1 -12.61 22.87 56.64
N LYS A 2 -12.55 22.08 55.58
CA LYS A 2 -11.84 20.85 55.20
C LYS A 2 -11.63 20.90 53.67
N LYS A 3 -10.57 20.24 53.21
CA LYS A 3 -10.17 19.99 51.83
C LYS A 3 -11.26 19.24 51.04
N LEU A 4 -11.38 19.47 49.73
CA LEU A 4 -11.87 18.49 48.74
C LEU A 4 -11.38 18.94 47.34
N PHE A 5 -10.17 18.54 46.95
CA PHE A 5 -9.85 17.50 45.97
C PHE A 5 -10.11 17.88 44.50
N LEU A 6 -9.00 17.99 43.76
CA LEU A 6 -8.92 17.98 42.30
C LEU A 6 -9.66 16.76 41.73
N ILE A 7 -10.43 16.98 40.66
CA ILE A 7 -10.60 15.99 39.60
C ILE A 7 -10.30 16.70 38.28
N PHE A 8 -9.02 16.69 37.91
CA PHE A 8 -8.56 16.80 36.54
C PHE A 8 -8.74 15.41 35.92
N LEU A 9 -9.81 15.16 35.17
CA LEU A 9 -9.85 14.01 34.27
C LEU A 9 -10.94 14.18 33.21
N SER A 10 -10.55 13.93 31.96
CA SER A 10 -11.42 13.69 30.79
C SER A 10 -12.09 14.89 30.12
N LEU A 11 -11.29 15.80 29.57
CA LEU A 11 -11.60 16.44 28.29
C LEU A 11 -10.34 16.49 27.43
N PHE A 12 -9.62 15.36 27.34
CA PHE A 12 -8.72 15.17 26.20
C PHE A 12 -9.59 14.83 25.02
N CYS A 13 -9.81 15.86 24.21
CA CYS A 13 -10.33 15.86 22.87
C CYS A 13 -10.22 14.48 22.23
N ILE A 14 -11.38 13.83 22.04
CA ILE A 14 -11.56 12.96 20.87
C ILE A 14 -11.45 13.93 19.70
N SER A 15 -10.22 14.26 19.31
CA SER A 15 -9.94 14.67 17.95
C SER A 15 -10.24 13.43 17.12
N CYS A 16 -11.51 13.30 16.74
CA CYS A 16 -11.87 12.85 15.41
C CYS A 16 -11.08 13.73 14.43
N THR A 17 -9.79 13.46 14.28
CA THR A 17 -9.10 13.76 13.05
C THR A 17 -9.94 13.03 12.03
N GLY A 18 -10.66 13.81 11.23
CA GLY A 18 -11.38 13.31 10.09
C GLY A 18 -10.35 12.62 9.22
N LEU A 19 -10.15 11.33 9.46
CA LEU A 19 -9.50 10.42 8.53
C LEU A 19 -10.53 10.29 7.42
N THR A 20 -10.63 11.31 6.57
CA THR A 20 -11.26 11.14 5.28
C THR A 20 -10.46 10.02 4.63
N ALA A 21 -11.08 8.85 4.56
CA ALA A 21 -10.52 7.75 3.81
C ALA A 21 -10.25 8.31 2.42
N PHE A 22 -8.99 8.23 1.97
CA PHE A 22 -8.63 8.72 0.65
C PHE A 22 -9.16 7.70 -0.35
N THR A 23 -10.47 7.74 -0.59
CA THR A 23 -11.13 6.87 -1.54
C THR A 23 -10.70 7.31 -2.92
N GLN A 24 -10.06 6.41 -3.66
CA GLN A 24 -9.56 6.64 -5.03
C GLN A 24 -10.61 7.25 -5.98
N HIS A 25 -11.90 7.13 -5.66
CA HIS A 25 -13.02 7.71 -6.39
C HIS A 25 -13.16 9.25 -6.30
N THR A 26 -12.45 9.91 -5.37
CA THR A 26 -12.51 11.37 -5.17
C THR A 26 -11.16 12.07 -5.30
N ALA A 27 -10.10 11.33 -5.60
CA ALA A 27 -8.73 11.84 -5.62
C ALA A 27 -8.35 12.43 -6.99
N ASP A 28 -7.71 13.60 -6.99
CA ASP A 28 -7.14 14.20 -8.20
C ASP A 28 -6.05 13.28 -8.77
N PRO A 29 -6.04 12.96 -10.08
CA PRO A 29 -4.95 12.22 -10.72
C PRO A 29 -3.54 12.74 -10.40
N THR A 30 -3.40 14.06 -10.21
CA THR A 30 -2.16 14.73 -9.81
C THR A 30 -1.73 14.34 -8.41
N GLU A 31 -2.69 14.23 -7.48
CA GLU A 31 -2.45 13.76 -6.11
C GLU A 31 -2.07 12.29 -6.09
N ILE A 32 -2.75 11.45 -6.87
CA ILE A 32 -2.40 10.02 -7.01
C ILE A 32 -0.98 9.87 -7.52
N LYS A 33 -0.56 10.67 -8.51
CA LYS A 33 0.81 10.69 -9.02
C LYS A 33 1.82 11.06 -7.93
N LYS A 34 1.58 12.16 -7.20
CA LYS A 34 2.45 12.60 -6.09
C LYS A 34 2.58 11.55 -4.99
N LEU A 35 1.46 10.96 -4.57
CA LEU A 35 1.43 9.88 -3.59
C LEU A 35 2.23 8.67 -4.08
N THR A 36 2.02 8.29 -5.33
CA THR A 36 2.72 7.15 -5.93
C THR A 36 4.23 7.40 -5.98
N GLU A 37 4.67 8.57 -6.43
CA GLU A 37 6.09 8.93 -6.47
C GLU A 37 6.71 8.94 -5.07
N LYS A 38 6.05 9.59 -4.10
CA LYS A 38 6.51 9.64 -2.70
C LYS A 38 6.66 8.24 -2.11
N GLY A 39 5.60 7.43 -2.18
CA GLY A 39 5.62 6.09 -1.59
C GLY A 39 6.53 5.12 -2.33
N ALA A 40 6.72 5.27 -3.64
CA ALA A 40 7.70 4.50 -4.39
C ALA A 40 9.12 4.85 -3.92
N MET A 41 9.44 6.14 -3.75
CA MET A 41 10.74 6.57 -3.22
C MET A 41 11.03 6.05 -1.81
N GLU A 42 10.02 6.03 -0.92
CA GLU A 42 10.14 5.46 0.43
C GLU A 42 10.48 3.95 0.43
N LEU A 43 10.10 3.24 -0.64
CA LEU A 43 10.31 1.80 -0.79
C LEU A 43 11.57 1.43 -1.58
N MET A 44 12.14 2.38 -2.33
CA MET A 44 13.35 2.19 -3.11
C MET A 44 14.58 2.05 -2.20
N THR A 45 15.54 1.27 -2.67
CA THR A 45 16.89 1.26 -2.13
C THR A 45 17.64 2.53 -2.57
N SER A 46 18.70 2.90 -1.86
CA SER A 46 19.55 4.04 -2.25
C SER A 46 20.09 3.90 -3.68
N GLN A 47 20.46 2.68 -4.09
CA GLN A 47 20.94 2.41 -5.45
C GLN A 47 19.85 2.64 -6.50
N GLU A 48 18.61 2.22 -6.24
CA GLU A 48 17.49 2.46 -7.16
C GLU A 48 17.15 3.94 -7.30
N ILE A 49 17.31 4.72 -6.21
CA ILE A 49 17.15 6.17 -6.24
C ILE A 49 18.26 6.81 -7.10
N GLU A 50 19.50 6.38 -6.96
CA GLU A 50 20.62 6.84 -7.79
C GLU A 50 20.43 6.45 -9.27
N ASP A 51 20.01 5.21 -9.52
CA ASP A 51 19.71 4.70 -10.85
C ASP A 51 18.58 5.52 -11.51
N LEU A 52 17.52 5.86 -10.77
CA LEU A 52 16.46 6.74 -11.23
C LEU A 52 16.96 8.15 -11.58
N LYS A 53 17.85 8.72 -10.76
CA LYS A 53 18.49 10.02 -11.03
C LYS A 53 19.36 9.97 -12.29
N ALA A 54 19.96 8.81 -12.57
CA ALA A 54 20.73 8.54 -13.79
C ALA A 54 19.85 8.19 -15.01
N GLY A 55 18.53 8.26 -14.89
CA GLY A 55 17.59 8.01 -15.99
C GLY A 55 17.20 6.54 -16.21
N LYS A 56 17.62 5.62 -15.33
CA LYS A 56 17.18 4.23 -15.36
C LYS A 56 15.76 4.07 -14.80
N THR A 57 15.18 2.90 -15.01
CA THR A 57 13.82 2.56 -14.59
C THR A 57 13.82 1.67 -13.34
N VAL A 58 12.72 1.75 -12.56
CA VAL A 58 12.43 0.84 -11.45
C VAL A 58 11.12 0.14 -11.77
N THR A 59 11.09 -1.18 -11.57
CA THR A 59 9.91 -2.01 -11.87
C THR A 59 8.81 -1.76 -10.85
N MET A 60 7.68 -1.24 -11.35
CA MET A 60 6.48 -0.97 -10.58
C MET A 60 5.29 -1.66 -11.25
N ILE A 61 4.50 -2.39 -10.46
CA ILE A 61 3.36 -3.18 -10.95
C ILE A 61 2.10 -2.77 -10.21
N GLY A 62 1.15 -2.19 -10.93
CA GLY A 62 -0.13 -1.74 -10.37
C GLY A 62 -1.20 -2.82 -10.41
N PHE A 63 -1.91 -3.01 -9.29
CA PHE A 63 -3.15 -3.76 -9.16
C PHE A 63 -4.31 -2.78 -8.99
N ARG A 64 -5.28 -2.82 -9.92
CA ARG A 64 -6.51 -2.05 -9.82
C ARG A 64 -7.69 -3.00 -9.67
N ALA A 65 -8.52 -2.77 -8.65
CA ALA A 65 -9.93 -3.14 -8.75
C ALA A 65 -10.55 -2.27 -9.85
N ASN A 66 -11.37 -2.83 -10.74
CA ASN A 66 -11.96 -2.18 -11.92
C ASN A 66 -12.44 -0.71 -11.71
N SER A 67 -11.53 0.27 -11.74
CA SER A 67 -11.79 1.68 -12.01
C SER A 67 -10.48 2.44 -12.32
N ARG A 68 -10.37 2.82 -13.59
CA ARG A 68 -9.59 3.90 -14.23
C ARG A 68 -8.15 4.16 -13.79
N GLY A 69 -7.23 3.68 -14.65
CA GLY A 69 -5.80 3.98 -14.79
C GLY A 69 -5.32 5.41 -14.49
N VAL A 70 -4.39 5.54 -13.56
CA VAL A 70 -3.26 6.49 -13.57
C VAL A 70 -2.10 5.70 -14.15
N VAL A 71 -1.73 6.08 -15.37
CA VAL A 71 -0.50 5.64 -16.03
C VAL A 71 0.59 6.58 -15.53
N LEU A 72 1.57 6.07 -14.77
CA LEU A 72 2.84 6.78 -14.64
C LEU A 72 3.72 6.37 -15.81
N ASP A 73 4.47 7.31 -16.37
CA ASP A 73 5.45 7.12 -17.46
C ASP A 73 6.57 6.10 -17.15
N LYS A 74 6.57 5.51 -15.95
CA LYS A 74 7.55 4.53 -15.46
C LYS A 74 6.93 3.23 -14.96
N LEU A 75 5.62 3.01 -15.14
CA LEU A 75 5.00 1.72 -14.87
C LEU A 75 5.39 0.73 -15.97
N THR A 76 6.10 -0.33 -15.61
CA THR A 76 6.51 -1.38 -16.55
C THR A 76 5.35 -2.30 -16.93
N SER A 77 4.32 -2.44 -16.07
CA SER A 77 3.11 -3.22 -16.38
C SER A 77 1.93 -2.86 -15.46
N MET A 78 0.72 -2.87 -16.02
CA MET A 78 -0.55 -2.75 -15.26
C MET A 78 -1.35 -4.03 -15.41
N VAL A 79 -1.92 -4.52 -14.31
CA VAL A 79 -2.79 -5.71 -14.31
C VAL A 79 -4.17 -5.32 -13.79
N ASN A 80 -5.17 -5.53 -14.64
CA ASN A 80 -6.58 -5.34 -14.28
C ASN A 80 -7.08 -6.62 -13.60
N LEU A 81 -7.51 -6.52 -12.34
CA LEU A 81 -8.15 -7.62 -11.63
C LEU A 81 -9.66 -7.53 -11.86
N SER A 82 -10.24 -8.59 -12.38
CA SER A 82 -11.59 -8.56 -12.97
C SER A 82 -12.71 -8.40 -11.95
N ASN A 83 -12.44 -8.65 -10.66
CA ASN A 83 -13.37 -8.71 -9.53
C ASN A 83 -14.56 -9.69 -9.70
N ASN A 84 -14.61 -10.45 -10.80
CA ASN A 84 -15.71 -11.36 -11.11
C ASN A 84 -15.51 -12.74 -10.47
N ASP A 85 -14.25 -13.13 -10.24
CA ASP A 85 -13.86 -14.35 -9.56
C ASP A 85 -12.66 -14.04 -8.65
N VAL A 86 -12.99 -13.78 -7.38
CA VAL A 86 -12.03 -13.30 -6.37
C VAL A 86 -10.87 -14.27 -6.20
N ASP A 87 -11.12 -15.58 -6.24
CA ASP A 87 -10.07 -16.59 -6.02
C ASP A 87 -9.11 -16.65 -7.21
N LYS A 88 -9.63 -16.55 -8.45
CA LYS A 88 -8.78 -16.44 -9.64
C LYS A 88 -7.93 -15.17 -9.63
N ASP A 89 -8.50 -14.03 -9.26
CA ASP A 89 -7.78 -12.76 -9.19
C ASP A 89 -6.68 -12.80 -8.11
N VAL A 90 -6.94 -13.43 -6.95
CA VAL A 90 -5.94 -13.67 -5.90
C VAL A 90 -4.79 -14.53 -6.40
N ILE A 91 -5.08 -15.64 -7.10
CA ILE A 91 -4.05 -16.54 -7.65
C ILE A 91 -3.23 -15.82 -8.73
N ALA A 92 -3.87 -15.04 -9.60
CA ALA A 92 -3.19 -14.27 -10.64
C ALA A 92 -2.24 -13.23 -10.02
N ALA A 93 -2.71 -12.48 -9.02
CA ALA A 93 -1.91 -11.51 -8.30
C ALA A 93 -0.73 -12.16 -7.55
N ALA A 94 -0.95 -13.33 -6.93
CA ALA A 94 0.10 -14.07 -6.26
C ALA A 94 1.22 -14.50 -7.23
N LYS A 95 0.86 -15.03 -8.41
CA LYS A 95 1.84 -15.39 -9.46
C LYS A 95 2.62 -14.18 -9.97
N LEU A 96 1.97 -13.03 -10.11
CA LEU A 96 2.64 -11.80 -10.51
C LEU A 96 3.67 -11.34 -9.48
N ILE A 97 3.33 -11.42 -8.20
CA ILE A 97 4.28 -11.09 -7.12
C ILE A 97 5.48 -12.04 -7.15
N GLN A 98 5.21 -13.34 -7.30
CA GLN A 98 6.24 -14.38 -7.39
C GLN A 98 7.21 -14.15 -8.55
N ASN A 99 6.69 -13.78 -9.72
CA ASN A 99 7.48 -13.64 -10.95
C ASN A 99 8.24 -12.32 -11.06
N ASN A 100 8.01 -11.37 -10.15
CA ASN A 100 8.64 -10.05 -10.17
C ASN A 100 9.29 -9.74 -8.82
N PRO A 101 10.28 -10.56 -8.38
CA PRO A 101 10.97 -10.30 -7.13
C PRO A 101 11.64 -8.92 -7.19
N GLY A 102 11.52 -8.16 -6.10
CA GLY A 102 12.04 -6.81 -6.05
C GLY A 102 11.23 -5.77 -6.84
N ALA A 103 10.06 -6.07 -7.41
CA ALA A 103 9.18 -5.00 -7.89
C ALA A 103 8.53 -4.24 -6.72
N ILE A 104 8.06 -3.02 -6.98
CA ILE A 104 7.14 -2.30 -6.09
C ILE A 104 5.72 -2.55 -6.59
N PHE A 105 4.92 -3.24 -5.78
CA PHE A 105 3.53 -3.55 -6.10
C PHE A 105 2.61 -2.48 -5.54
N ILE A 106 1.89 -1.81 -6.43
CA ILE A 106 1.06 -0.65 -6.12
C ILE A 106 -0.39 -1.11 -6.08
N SER A 107 -1.10 -0.81 -5.00
CA SER A 107 -2.51 -1.13 -4.84
C SER A 107 -3.28 0.08 -4.32
N ASP A 108 -4.53 0.16 -4.75
CA ASP A 108 -5.61 0.97 -4.18
C ASP A 108 -6.10 0.47 -2.81
N ASN A 109 -5.36 -0.44 -2.19
CA ASN A 109 -5.72 -1.10 -0.93
C ASN A 109 -7.01 -1.95 -1.02
N SER A 110 -7.27 -2.51 -2.21
CA SER A 110 -8.38 -3.43 -2.45
C SER A 110 -8.31 -4.71 -1.61
N ASP A 111 -9.48 -5.26 -1.28
CA ASP A 111 -9.58 -6.50 -0.49
C ASP A 111 -8.91 -7.69 -1.22
N ILE A 112 -8.90 -7.72 -2.55
CA ILE A 112 -8.18 -8.75 -3.32
C ILE A 112 -6.69 -8.70 -3.01
N PHE A 113 -6.09 -7.52 -2.98
CA PHE A 113 -4.66 -7.40 -2.72
C PHE A 113 -4.29 -7.85 -1.30
N ILE A 114 -5.15 -7.53 -0.33
CA ILE A 114 -5.00 -8.04 1.04
C ILE A 114 -5.18 -9.56 1.11
N ARG A 115 -6.13 -10.12 0.35
CA ARG A 115 -6.30 -11.58 0.23
C ARG A 115 -5.09 -12.24 -0.42
N THR A 116 -4.47 -11.61 -1.41
CA THR A 116 -3.23 -12.09 -2.04
C THR A 116 -2.08 -12.17 -1.04
N ILE A 117 -1.87 -11.13 -0.22
CA ILE A 117 -0.88 -11.15 0.86
C ILE A 117 -1.20 -12.26 1.88
N LYS A 118 -2.48 -12.43 2.23
CA LYS A 118 -2.88 -13.51 3.15
C LYS A 118 -2.65 -14.89 2.54
N PHE A 119 -2.99 -15.09 1.28
CA PHE A 119 -2.84 -16.34 0.53
C PHE A 119 -1.37 -16.77 0.46
N LEU A 120 -0.49 -15.87 0.01
CA LEU A 120 0.95 -16.12 0.00
C LEU A 120 1.50 -16.36 1.42
N GLY A 121 0.97 -15.68 2.44
CA GLY A 121 1.43 -15.86 3.83
C GLY A 121 1.08 -17.20 4.49
N GLN A 122 0.30 -18.06 3.83
CA GLN A 122 -0.15 -19.35 4.40
C GLN A 122 1.00 -20.35 4.57
N ASN A 123 2.03 -20.32 3.72
CA ASN A 123 3.16 -21.24 3.76
C ASN A 123 4.51 -20.51 3.79
N GLU A 124 5.61 -21.24 4.01
CA GLU A 124 6.95 -20.67 4.16
C GLU A 124 7.47 -20.04 2.87
N ASP A 125 7.28 -20.71 1.73
CA ASP A 125 7.70 -20.22 0.42
C ASP A 125 7.05 -18.87 0.10
N GLY A 126 5.73 -18.78 0.27
CA GLY A 126 4.98 -17.55 0.03
C GLY A 126 5.32 -16.45 1.04
N ARG A 127 5.64 -16.78 2.30
CA ARG A 127 6.19 -15.80 3.26
C ARG A 127 7.55 -15.26 2.81
N SER A 128 8.43 -16.11 2.28
CA SER A 128 9.72 -15.68 1.72
C SER A 128 9.54 -14.70 0.56
N ILE A 129 8.60 -15.01 -0.35
CA ILE A 129 8.22 -14.13 -1.48
C ILE A 129 7.71 -12.77 -0.98
N ILE A 130 6.80 -12.75 0.00
CA ILE A 130 6.24 -11.51 0.55
C ILE A 130 7.31 -10.67 1.26
N ASN A 131 8.20 -11.31 2.05
CA ASN A 131 9.30 -10.62 2.75
C ASN A 131 10.24 -9.90 1.77
N GLY A 132 10.48 -10.49 0.59
CA GLY A 132 11.25 -9.85 -0.50
C GLY A 132 10.47 -8.83 -1.34
N ALA A 133 9.15 -8.73 -1.17
CA ALA A 133 8.29 -7.82 -1.94
C ALA A 133 8.10 -6.48 -1.22
N ARG A 134 7.70 -5.47 -2.00
CA ARG A 134 7.50 -4.09 -1.53
C ARG A 134 6.12 -3.62 -1.94
N PHE A 135 5.35 -3.10 -0.98
CA PHE A 135 3.93 -2.85 -1.19
C PHE A 135 3.57 -1.37 -0.97
N LEU A 136 3.10 -0.72 -2.03
CA LEU A 136 2.65 0.66 -1.99
C LEU A 136 1.13 0.73 -1.99
N PHE A 137 0.55 1.37 -0.97
CA PHE A 137 -0.89 1.51 -0.81
C PHE A 137 -1.32 2.98 -0.93
N ILE A 138 -2.04 3.31 -1.99
CA ILE A 138 -2.46 4.70 -2.28
C ILE A 138 -3.70 5.12 -1.48
N ASN A 139 -4.40 4.16 -0.87
CA ASN A 139 -5.60 4.39 -0.03
C ASN A 139 -5.37 3.80 1.37
N ASN A 140 -5.84 4.49 2.40
CA ASN A 140 -5.69 4.11 3.81
C ASN A 140 -6.82 3.22 4.37
N PHE A 141 -7.83 2.84 3.57
CA PHE A 141 -9.01 2.10 4.05
C PHE A 141 -8.71 0.85 4.90
N ASN A 142 -7.69 0.05 4.53
CA ASN A 142 -7.26 -1.13 5.29
C ASN A 142 -5.88 -0.94 5.97
N GLU A 143 -5.48 0.29 6.31
CA GLU A 143 -4.13 0.59 6.84
C GLU A 143 -3.77 -0.29 8.05
N ASN A 144 -4.65 -0.40 9.06
CA ASN A 144 -4.40 -1.21 10.25
C ASN A 144 -4.20 -2.70 9.91
N ARG A 145 -5.04 -3.24 9.02
CA ARG A 145 -4.95 -4.63 8.57
C ARG A 145 -3.65 -4.90 7.82
N VAL A 146 -3.17 -3.94 7.02
CA VAL A 146 -1.85 -4.05 6.36
C VAL A 146 -0.72 -4.01 7.39
N LYS A 147 -0.78 -3.12 8.39
CA LYS A 147 0.23 -3.04 9.46
C LYS A 147 0.38 -4.37 10.21
N GLU A 148 -0.74 -5.00 10.57
CA GLU A 148 -0.75 -6.32 11.22
C GLU A 148 -0.12 -7.40 10.33
N LEU A 149 -0.48 -7.42 9.04
CA LEU A 149 0.09 -8.40 8.09
C LEU A 149 1.59 -8.15 7.84
N ALA A 150 2.01 -6.89 7.79
CA ALA A 150 3.40 -6.51 7.61
C ALA A 150 4.25 -6.94 8.81
N GLN A 151 3.75 -6.79 10.03
CA GLN A 151 4.40 -7.32 11.23
C GLN A 151 4.45 -8.85 11.21
N LYS A 152 3.35 -9.50 10.80
CA LYS A 152 3.25 -10.96 10.77
C LYS A 152 4.16 -11.61 9.71
N TYR A 153 4.29 -10.99 8.54
CA TYR A 153 5.00 -11.56 7.38
C TYR A 153 6.29 -10.81 7.01
N ASN A 154 6.66 -9.80 7.79
CA ASN A 154 7.90 -9.01 7.67
C ASN A 154 8.12 -8.34 6.30
N PHE A 155 7.08 -7.87 5.63
CA PHE A 155 7.25 -7.15 4.35
C PHE A 155 7.35 -5.64 4.51
N LYS A 156 8.00 -5.01 3.52
CA LYS A 156 8.10 -3.55 3.41
C LYS A 156 6.83 -2.97 2.78
N TYR A 157 6.33 -1.88 3.34
CA TYR A 157 5.17 -1.18 2.80
C TYR A 157 5.25 0.33 3.00
N SER A 158 4.52 1.07 2.17
CA SER A 158 4.33 2.52 2.30
C SER A 158 2.84 2.87 2.16
N PHE A 159 2.41 3.77 3.04
CA PHE A 159 1.14 4.50 2.96
C PHE A 159 1.48 6.00 2.85
N PRO A 160 1.84 6.48 1.65
CA PRO A 160 2.23 7.87 1.47
C PRO A 160 1.06 8.78 1.82
N LYS A 161 1.40 9.97 2.34
CA LYS A 161 0.44 11.05 2.62
C LYS A 161 0.88 12.29 1.88
N LEU A 162 -0.08 13.06 1.37
CA LEU A 162 0.20 14.40 0.87
C LEU A 162 0.65 15.26 2.04
N ASP A 163 1.65 16.11 1.82
CA ASP A 163 2.03 17.10 2.80
C ASP A 163 0.94 18.19 2.81
N ASN A 164 0.31 18.37 3.97
CA ASN A 164 -0.76 19.36 4.18
C ASN A 164 -0.21 20.79 4.19
#